data_AF-A0A814YE36-F1
#
_entry.id   AF-A0A814YE36-F1
#
_cell.length_a   1.000
_cell.length_b   1.000
_cell.length_c   1.000
_cell.angle_alpha   90.00
_cell.angle_beta   90.00
_cell.angle_gamma   90.00
#
_symmetry.space_group_name_H-M   'P 1'
#
loop_
_entity.id
_entity.type
_entity.pdbx_description
1 polymer ?
#
loop_
_entity_poly.entity_id
_entity_poly.type
_entity_poly.pdbx_seq_one_letter_code
_entity_poly.pdbx_strand_id
1 'polypeptide(L)'
;MTVLPFLDIKATPVRSLESPRLSRTKSFPHTTEFNGQQSSPGSRRYSDKLSSSSPIRSLIPSARICTPKIKIVARSDEILKQLPHQKTANVQTLHSIWKPLTREQPDYDYLWEPVQREDIRHQYDTYKAPHRIIASRPDEQVKMTTMFETEDRHYHNYKRVQAMQQRQWNQQHMQYTIYPYSHMEEREMYNKQIRSTLKEQMEHKIQADKIQIDMKNRATEIVMEQDRKDIEQEKQRQIDRAKFLLHFTVKNKELMESKWEYDNWNRTHQWHVERAVLADTPINWSKTMT
;
A
#
# COMPACT_ATOMS: atom_id res chain seq x y z
N MET A 1 -19.45 -3.79 52.17
CA MET A 1 -18.15 -3.20 51.76
C MET A 1 -17.22 -4.33 51.39
N THR A 2 -17.08 -4.60 50.10
CA THR A 2 -16.22 -5.68 49.56
C THR A 2 -15.14 -5.02 48.71
N VAL A 3 -13.91 -5.10 49.20
CA VAL A 3 -12.72 -4.52 48.55
C VAL A 3 -12.15 -5.56 47.59
N LEU A 4 -12.11 -5.24 46.29
CA LEU A 4 -11.44 -6.04 45.27
C LEU A 4 -9.94 -5.68 45.25
N PRO A 5 -9.03 -6.65 45.13
CA PRO A 5 -7.60 -6.38 45.01
C PRO A 5 -7.24 -5.94 43.58
N PHE A 6 -6.46 -4.86 43.51
CA PHE A 6 -5.85 -4.34 42.29
C PHE A 6 -4.83 -5.35 41.74
N LEU A 7 -5.00 -5.74 40.48
CA LEU A 7 -4.01 -6.47 39.69
C LEU A 7 -3.08 -5.46 39.00
N ASP A 8 -1.90 -5.26 39.57
CA ASP A 8 -0.79 -4.53 38.96
C ASP A 8 -0.13 -5.40 37.88
N ILE A 9 -0.48 -5.17 36.62
CA ILE A 9 0.20 -5.78 35.47
C ILE A 9 1.32 -4.82 35.03
N LYS A 10 2.55 -5.12 35.44
CA LYS A 10 3.75 -4.46 34.91
C LYS A 10 3.96 -4.92 33.46
N ALA A 11 3.61 -4.08 32.50
CA ALA A 11 3.93 -4.28 31.09
C ALA A 11 5.44 -4.11 30.86
N THR A 12 6.12 -5.20 30.51
CA THR A 12 7.49 -5.18 29.99
C THR A 12 7.50 -4.73 28.52
N PRO A 13 8.33 -3.76 28.11
CA PRO A 13 8.43 -3.36 26.71
C PRO A 13 9.21 -4.39 25.90
N VAL A 14 8.56 -4.93 24.86
CA VAL A 14 9.18 -5.79 23.86
C VAL A 14 10.11 -4.94 22.99
N ARG A 15 11.42 -5.20 23.06
CA ARG A 15 12.42 -4.64 22.16
C ARG A 15 12.21 -5.20 20.75
N SER A 16 11.88 -4.34 19.80
CA SER A 16 11.91 -4.67 18.37
C SER A 16 13.36 -4.78 17.90
N LEU A 17 13.69 -5.92 17.29
CA LEU A 17 14.97 -6.14 16.60
C LEU A 17 14.97 -5.35 15.28
N GLU A 18 16.00 -4.54 15.10
CA GLU A 18 16.29 -3.80 13.87
C GLU A 18 16.62 -4.75 12.72
N SER A 19 15.90 -4.61 11.60
CA SER A 19 16.24 -5.28 10.34
C SER A 19 17.41 -4.56 9.64
N PRO A 20 18.35 -5.30 9.01
CA PRO A 20 19.50 -4.70 8.35
C PRO A 20 19.10 -3.97 7.07
N ARG A 21 19.56 -2.72 6.97
CA ARG A 21 19.49 -1.85 5.79
C ARG A 21 20.38 -2.44 4.68
N LEU A 22 19.80 -2.78 3.54
CA LEU A 22 20.54 -3.03 2.31
C LEU A 22 20.65 -1.74 1.47
N SER A 23 21.84 -1.58 0.91
CA SER A 23 22.35 -0.39 0.23
C SER A 23 21.87 -0.25 -1.22
N ARG A 24 21.27 0.91 -1.50
CA ARG A 24 21.44 1.79 -2.67
C ARG A 24 22.41 1.33 -3.78
N THR A 25 21.89 1.17 -5.01
CA THR A 25 22.52 1.58 -6.30
C THR A 25 21.41 1.86 -7.33
N LYS A 26 21.26 3.11 -7.81
CA LYS A 26 21.70 3.62 -9.15
C LYS A 26 21.07 2.82 -10.33
N SER A 27 19.96 3.22 -10.93
CA SER A 27 19.69 4.36 -11.86
C SER A 27 19.85 4.04 -13.36
N PHE A 28 18.75 4.28 -14.12
CA PHE A 28 18.63 4.69 -15.55
C PHE A 28 18.68 3.63 -16.68
N PRO A 29 18.23 3.94 -17.93
CA PRO A 29 16.82 3.96 -18.37
C PRO A 29 16.59 3.34 -19.78
N HIS A 30 15.38 3.51 -20.34
CA HIS A 30 15.04 3.49 -21.78
C HIS A 30 15.08 2.12 -22.51
N THR A 31 14.29 1.80 -23.54
CA THR A 31 13.42 2.55 -24.46
C THR A 31 12.51 1.56 -25.22
N THR A 32 11.33 2.06 -25.59
CA THR A 32 10.55 1.81 -26.84
C THR A 32 10.23 0.39 -27.29
N GLU A 33 8.93 0.12 -27.16
CA GLU A 33 8.03 -0.51 -28.14
C GLU A 33 8.57 -0.58 -29.58
N PHE A 34 8.67 -1.80 -30.11
CA PHE A 34 8.63 -2.06 -31.54
C PHE A 34 7.34 -2.83 -31.82
N ASN A 35 6.33 -2.09 -32.30
CA ASN A 35 5.07 -2.63 -32.75
C ASN A 35 5.25 -3.08 -34.22
N GLY A 36 5.33 -4.39 -34.43
CA GLY A 36 5.43 -5.02 -35.74
C GLY A 36 4.25 -5.97 -35.96
N GLN A 37 3.03 -5.45 -36.06
CA GLN A 37 1.91 -6.20 -36.63
C GLN A 37 1.92 -6.04 -38.15
N GLN A 38 2.41 -7.06 -38.84
CA GLN A 38 2.09 -7.34 -40.24
C GLN A 38 1.66 -8.80 -40.36
N SER A 39 0.43 -9.01 -40.84
CA SER A 39 -0.06 -10.08 -41.73
C SER A 39 -1.51 -10.49 -41.41
N SER A 40 -2.45 -9.74 -42.00
CA SER A 40 -3.34 -10.13 -43.12
C SER A 40 -3.91 -11.58 -43.20
N PRO A 41 -4.88 -11.87 -44.09
CA PRO A 41 -6.25 -12.13 -43.67
C PRO A 41 -6.84 -13.45 -44.21
N GLY A 42 -8.02 -13.81 -43.70
CA GLY A 42 -9.06 -14.41 -44.53
C GLY A 42 -9.08 -15.95 -44.63
N SER A 43 -10.16 -16.54 -44.14
CA SER A 43 -10.89 -17.54 -44.93
C SER A 43 -12.31 -17.69 -44.42
N ARG A 44 -13.27 -17.26 -45.26
CA ARG A 44 -14.69 -17.61 -45.15
C ARG A 44 -14.86 -19.05 -45.62
N ARG A 45 -15.64 -19.87 -44.90
CA ARG A 45 -16.50 -20.87 -45.54
C ARG A 45 -17.86 -20.96 -44.84
N TYR A 46 -18.87 -20.82 -45.69
CA TYR A 46 -20.27 -21.14 -45.50
C TYR A 46 -20.49 -22.66 -45.44
N SER A 47 -21.47 -23.10 -44.64
CA SER A 47 -22.54 -24.05 -45.01
C SER A 47 -23.39 -24.30 -43.76
N ASP A 48 -24.68 -23.93 -43.76
CA ASP A 48 -25.85 -24.82 -43.93
C ASP A 48 -26.03 -25.81 -42.76
N LYS A 49 -27.20 -26.17 -42.21
CA LYS A 49 -28.63 -25.84 -42.34
C LYS A 49 -29.33 -26.84 -41.38
N LEU A 50 -30.55 -26.51 -40.90
CA LEU A 50 -31.57 -27.44 -40.34
C LEU A 50 -31.24 -28.02 -38.93
N SER A 51 -32.14 -28.29 -37.99
CA SER A 51 -33.61 -28.30 -37.92
C SER A 51 -34.03 -28.59 -36.47
N SER A 52 -35.24 -28.15 -36.10
CA SER A 52 -36.19 -28.76 -35.15
C SER A 52 -35.77 -29.11 -33.71
N SER A 53 -36.44 -28.52 -32.73
CA SER A 53 -37.58 -29.17 -32.03
C SER A 53 -37.83 -28.49 -30.67
N SER A 54 -39.08 -28.08 -30.48
CA SER A 54 -39.64 -27.65 -29.20
C SER A 54 -40.14 -28.88 -28.44
N PRO A 55 -40.21 -28.82 -27.10
CA PRO A 55 -41.45 -29.25 -26.47
C PRO A 55 -41.93 -28.29 -25.37
N ILE A 56 -43.16 -27.82 -25.58
CA ILE A 56 -44.28 -27.77 -24.64
C ILE A 56 -43.90 -27.89 -23.15
N ARG A 57 -43.95 -26.77 -22.42
CA ARG A 57 -44.00 -26.76 -20.95
C ARG A 57 -45.35 -26.20 -20.50
N SER A 58 -46.02 -27.01 -19.70
CA SER A 58 -47.36 -26.84 -19.16
C SER A 58 -47.55 -25.57 -18.34
N LEU A 59 -48.70 -24.94 -18.55
CA LEU A 59 -49.24 -23.83 -17.77
C LEU A 59 -49.87 -24.37 -16.49
N ILE A 60 -49.29 -24.03 -15.33
CA ILE A 60 -49.96 -24.10 -14.03
C ILE A 60 -50.36 -22.67 -13.68
N PRO A 61 -51.65 -22.37 -13.40
CA PRO A 61 -52.07 -21.05 -12.99
C PRO A 61 -51.67 -20.84 -11.52
N SER A 62 -50.53 -20.19 -11.28
CA SER A 62 -50.16 -19.71 -9.95
C SER A 62 -50.95 -18.45 -9.62
N ALA A 63 -51.75 -18.52 -8.56
CA ALA A 63 -52.52 -17.41 -8.02
C ALA A 63 -51.60 -16.24 -7.68
N ARG A 64 -51.86 -15.09 -8.32
CA ARG A 64 -51.11 -13.85 -8.11
C ARG A 64 -51.40 -13.32 -6.71
N ILE A 65 -50.49 -13.55 -5.77
CA ILE A 65 -50.42 -12.77 -4.53
C ILE A 65 -49.97 -11.37 -4.93
N CYS A 66 -50.89 -10.42 -4.87
CA CYS A 66 -50.66 -9.02 -5.19
C CYS A 66 -49.87 -8.38 -4.04
N THR A 67 -48.54 -8.46 -4.08
CA THR A 67 -47.68 -7.67 -3.18
C THR A 67 -47.64 -6.23 -3.66
N PRO A 68 -47.80 -5.23 -2.78
CA PRO A 68 -47.76 -3.82 -3.17
C PRO A 68 -46.40 -3.46 -3.77
N LYS A 69 -46.43 -2.92 -5.00
CA LYS A 69 -45.23 -2.40 -5.68
C LYS A 69 -44.77 -1.12 -4.97
N ILE A 70 -43.81 -1.26 -4.05
CA ILE A 70 -43.06 -0.11 -3.52
C ILE A 70 -42.13 0.37 -4.64
N LYS A 71 -42.49 1.48 -5.28
CA LYS A 71 -41.59 2.20 -6.20
C LYS A 71 -40.56 2.93 -5.35
N ILE A 72 -39.37 2.35 -5.19
CA ILE A 72 -38.21 3.10 -4.70
C ILE A 72 -37.76 4.00 -5.85
N VAL A 73 -38.16 5.26 -5.78
CA VAL A 73 -37.63 6.31 -6.66
C VAL A 73 -36.19 6.57 -6.20
N ALA A 74 -35.22 6.14 -7.00
CA ALA A 74 -33.83 6.49 -6.79
C ALA A 74 -33.66 8.01 -6.97
N ARG A 75 -33.57 8.76 -5.87
CA ARG A 75 -33.05 10.12 -5.86
C ARG A 75 -31.52 10.06 -5.94
N SER A 76 -30.96 9.74 -7.11
CA SER A 76 -29.51 9.77 -7.33
C SER A 76 -29.01 11.01 -8.08
N ASP A 77 -29.90 11.86 -8.61
CA ASP A 77 -29.49 12.75 -9.71
C ASP A 77 -29.45 14.25 -9.36
N GLU A 78 -29.75 14.64 -8.11
CA GLU A 78 -29.73 16.05 -7.71
C GLU A 78 -28.54 16.47 -6.83
N ILE A 79 -27.84 15.51 -6.19
CA ILE A 79 -26.69 15.85 -5.32
C ILE A 79 -25.39 16.07 -6.13
N LEU A 80 -25.32 15.62 -7.39
CA LEU A 80 -24.14 15.80 -8.24
C LEU A 80 -24.14 17.09 -9.08
N LYS A 81 -25.18 17.93 -8.99
CA LYS A 81 -25.29 19.17 -9.80
C LYS A 81 -24.69 20.43 -9.17
N GLN A 82 -24.05 20.35 -8.00
CA GLN A 82 -23.41 21.51 -7.36
C GLN A 82 -21.88 21.42 -7.25
N LEU A 83 -21.23 20.67 -8.13
CA LEU A 83 -19.78 20.80 -8.30
C LEU A 83 -19.48 21.92 -9.30
N PRO A 84 -18.65 22.92 -8.94
CA PRO A 84 -18.32 24.02 -9.83
C PRO A 84 -17.56 23.47 -11.05
N HIS A 85 -18.15 23.66 -12.23
CA HIS A 85 -17.50 23.45 -13.51
C HIS A 85 -16.29 24.39 -13.64
N GLN A 86 -15.09 23.89 -13.35
CA GLN A 86 -13.87 24.54 -13.79
C GLN A 86 -13.72 24.33 -15.29
N LYS A 87 -13.70 25.45 -16.01
CA LYS A 87 -13.54 25.57 -17.45
C LYS A 87 -12.24 24.90 -17.89
N THR A 88 -12.34 23.91 -18.76
CA THR A 88 -11.20 23.42 -19.56
C THR A 88 -10.87 24.46 -20.62
N ALA A 89 -9.99 25.39 -20.28
CA ALA A 89 -9.34 26.27 -21.25
C ALA A 89 -8.08 25.60 -21.80
N ASN A 90 -7.96 25.61 -23.12
CA ASN A 90 -6.74 25.51 -23.91
C ASN A 90 -5.86 24.25 -23.72
N VAL A 91 -6.13 23.26 -24.58
CA VAL A 91 -5.08 22.37 -25.10
C VAL A 91 -4.24 23.18 -26.09
N GLN A 92 -3.25 23.90 -25.57
CA GLN A 92 -2.11 24.34 -26.39
C GLN A 92 -1.03 23.27 -26.28
N THR A 93 -0.72 22.72 -27.44
CA THR A 93 0.52 22.02 -27.80
C THR A 93 1.73 22.57 -27.06
N LEU A 94 2.30 21.77 -26.16
CA LEU A 94 3.68 21.94 -25.69
C LEU A 94 4.39 20.60 -25.78
N HIS A 95 5.39 20.58 -26.65
CA HIS A 95 6.43 19.57 -26.71
C HIS A 95 6.98 19.29 -25.31
N SER A 96 6.87 18.04 -24.88
CA SER A 96 7.47 17.54 -23.65
C SER A 96 8.99 17.46 -23.81
N ILE A 97 9.66 18.56 -23.48
CA ILE A 97 11.05 18.54 -23.03
C ILE A 97 11.05 17.73 -21.72
N TRP A 98 11.73 16.59 -21.74
CA TRP A 98 12.00 15.79 -20.56
C TRP A 98 12.80 16.64 -19.56
N LYS A 99 12.12 17.23 -18.58
CA LYS A 99 12.77 17.73 -17.37
C LYS A 99 12.90 16.57 -16.39
N PRO A 100 14.12 16.22 -15.95
CA PRO A 100 14.31 15.19 -14.93
C PRO A 100 13.65 15.63 -13.63
N LEU A 101 13.05 14.67 -12.94
CA LEU A 101 12.38 14.79 -11.64
C LEU A 101 13.34 15.33 -10.58
N THR A 102 13.42 16.66 -10.46
CA THR A 102 14.00 17.31 -9.29
C THR A 102 13.01 17.16 -8.14
N ARG A 103 13.45 16.40 -7.13
CA ARG A 103 12.86 16.25 -5.82
C ARG A 103 12.38 17.61 -5.30
N GLU A 104 11.08 17.81 -5.22
CA GLU A 104 10.52 19.01 -4.60
C GLU A 104 11.00 19.07 -3.15
N GLN A 105 11.83 20.06 -2.87
CA GLN A 105 12.13 20.45 -1.50
C GLN A 105 10.87 21.12 -0.94
N PRO A 106 10.45 20.81 0.29
CA PRO A 106 9.37 21.54 0.92
C PRO A 106 9.73 23.02 1.00
N ASP A 107 8.82 23.87 0.55
CA ASP A 107 8.86 25.34 0.70
C ASP A 107 8.82 25.67 2.19
N TYR A 108 10.01 25.70 2.79
CA TYR A 108 10.22 26.43 4.01
C TYR A 108 10.66 27.83 3.62
N ASP A 109 9.70 28.74 3.46
CA ASP A 109 9.91 30.18 3.54
C ASP A 109 10.28 30.54 4.99
N TYR A 110 11.47 30.12 5.41
CA TYR A 110 12.10 30.73 6.55
C TYR A 110 12.63 32.07 6.10
N LEU A 111 12.02 33.12 6.63
CA LEU A 111 12.41 34.52 6.61
C LEU A 111 13.82 34.70 7.24
N TRP A 112 14.86 34.18 6.58
CA TRP A 112 16.25 34.50 6.91
C TRP A 112 16.67 35.61 5.96
N GLU A 113 16.73 36.83 6.48
CA GLU A 113 17.55 37.84 5.84
C GLU A 113 18.96 37.26 5.64
N PRO A 114 19.58 37.43 4.46
CA PRO A 114 20.88 36.86 4.19
C PRO A 114 21.86 37.44 5.18
N VAL A 115 22.25 36.62 6.17
CA VAL A 115 23.30 36.94 7.13
C VAL A 115 24.52 37.32 6.30
N GLN A 116 24.92 38.58 6.36
CA GLN A 116 26.17 39.04 5.77
C GLN A 116 27.30 38.33 6.50
N ARG A 117 27.71 37.18 5.97
CA ARG A 117 28.90 36.50 6.43
C ARG A 117 30.06 37.27 5.84
N GLU A 118 30.70 38.08 6.67
CA GLU A 118 32.03 38.58 6.37
C GLU A 118 32.90 37.38 5.97
N ASP A 119 33.61 37.51 4.84
CA ASP A 119 34.37 36.42 4.26
C ASP A 119 35.61 36.16 5.13
N ILE A 120 35.44 35.39 6.20
CA ILE A 120 36.49 35.04 7.18
C ILE A 120 37.62 34.21 6.55
N ARG A 121 37.51 33.87 5.25
CA ARG A 121 38.49 33.09 4.50
C ARG A 121 39.86 33.76 4.45
N HIS A 122 39.92 35.09 4.52
CA HIS A 122 41.18 35.83 4.47
C HIS A 122 41.92 35.92 5.82
N GLN A 123 41.34 35.43 6.93
CA GLN A 123 42.05 35.41 8.22
C GLN A 123 42.97 34.20 8.40
N TYR A 124 42.88 33.19 7.52
CA TYR A 124 43.69 31.97 7.62
C TYR A 124 44.92 31.95 6.71
N ASP A 125 45.03 32.88 5.76
CA ASP A 125 46.19 32.95 4.85
C ASP A 125 47.47 33.42 5.53
N THR A 126 47.38 33.99 6.74
CA THR A 126 48.55 34.46 7.52
C THR A 126 49.02 33.45 8.57
N TYR A 127 48.32 32.33 8.75
CA TYR A 127 48.72 31.31 9.72
C TYR A 127 49.88 30.47 9.19
N LYS A 128 51.12 30.89 9.50
CA LYS A 128 52.28 29.99 9.46
C LYS A 128 52.24 29.11 10.70
N ALA A 129 51.80 27.86 10.52
CA ALA A 129 51.89 26.85 11.58
C ALA A 129 53.33 26.79 12.10
N PRO A 130 53.56 26.87 13.43
CA PRO A 130 54.90 26.74 13.98
C PRO A 130 55.48 25.40 13.54
N HIS A 131 56.72 25.41 13.05
CA HIS A 131 57.43 24.19 12.68
C HIS A 131 57.40 23.25 13.89
N ARG A 132 56.69 22.12 13.75
CA ARG A 132 56.72 21.06 14.76
C ARG A 132 58.19 20.73 14.98
N ILE A 133 58.67 20.98 16.20
CA ILE A 133 59.92 20.38 16.68
C ILE A 133 59.61 18.89 16.76
N ILE A 134 59.88 18.19 15.66
CA ILE A 134 59.96 16.73 15.67
C ILE A 134 61.13 16.47 16.59
N ALA A 135 60.85 16.03 17.83
CA ALA A 135 61.87 15.45 18.71
C ALA A 135 62.70 14.54 17.82
N SER A 136 63.98 14.90 17.64
CA SER A 136 64.92 14.34 16.65
C SER A 136 64.43 12.97 16.22
N ARG A 137 63.86 12.88 15.01
CA ARG A 137 63.53 11.58 14.41
C ARG A 137 64.78 10.74 14.67
N PRO A 138 64.69 9.60 15.39
CA PRO A 138 65.86 8.76 15.54
C PRO A 138 66.38 8.58 14.11
N ASP A 139 67.65 8.92 13.87
CA ASP A 139 68.25 8.88 12.54
C ASP A 139 67.68 7.66 11.83
N GLU A 140 67.04 7.87 10.67
CA GLU A 140 66.45 6.78 9.91
C GLU A 140 67.52 5.72 9.87
N GLN A 141 67.30 4.62 10.60
CA GLN A 141 68.30 3.57 10.71
C GLN A 141 68.67 3.29 9.28
N VAL A 142 69.91 3.61 8.89
CA VAL A 142 70.44 3.27 7.59
C VAL A 142 70.23 1.78 7.57
N LYS A 143 69.16 1.36 6.89
CA LYS A 143 68.89 -0.05 6.71
C LYS A 143 70.12 -0.45 5.95
N MET A 144 71.06 -1.10 6.63
CA MET A 144 72.10 -1.80 5.92
C MET A 144 71.30 -2.69 4.99
N THR A 145 71.34 -2.38 3.71
CA THR A 145 71.07 -3.34 2.65
C THR A 145 72.22 -4.33 2.72
N THR A 146 72.37 -5.00 3.86
CA THR A 146 72.97 -6.30 3.94
C THR A 146 72.05 -7.17 3.13
N MET A 147 72.31 -7.18 1.82
CA MET A 147 71.85 -8.20 0.90
C MET A 147 72.55 -9.50 1.32
N PHE A 148 72.21 -10.01 2.50
CA PHE A 148 72.36 -11.43 2.80
C PHE A 148 71.11 -12.06 2.20
N GLU A 149 71.17 -12.20 0.89
CA GLU A 149 70.14 -12.75 0.06
C GLU A 149 69.70 -14.09 0.64
N THR A 150 68.47 -14.15 1.13
CA THR A 150 67.73 -15.42 1.01
C THR A 150 67.20 -15.41 -0.43
N GLU A 151 68.11 -15.62 -1.40
CA GLU A 151 67.81 -15.65 -2.84
C GLU A 151 66.52 -16.44 -3.09
N ASP A 152 66.37 -17.59 -2.41
CA ASP A 152 65.22 -18.47 -2.53
C ASP A 152 63.87 -17.79 -2.27
N ARG A 153 63.69 -17.01 -1.20
CA ARG A 153 62.37 -16.46 -0.86
C ARG A 153 61.93 -15.37 -1.85
N HIS A 154 62.85 -14.50 -2.25
CA HIS A 154 62.56 -13.46 -3.24
C HIS A 154 62.36 -14.08 -4.62
N TYR A 155 63.15 -15.10 -4.98
CA TYR A 155 63.01 -15.86 -6.21
C TYR A 155 61.67 -16.62 -6.30
N HIS A 156 61.22 -17.25 -5.22
CA HIS A 156 59.92 -17.92 -5.15
C HIS A 156 58.75 -16.93 -5.34
N ASN A 157 58.83 -15.75 -4.71
CA ASN A 157 57.82 -14.71 -4.89
C ASN A 157 57.82 -14.16 -6.32
N TYR A 158 59.00 -13.95 -6.91
CA TYR A 158 59.13 -13.52 -8.30
C TYR A 158 58.52 -14.55 -9.27
N LYS A 159 58.85 -15.84 -9.11
CA LYS A 159 58.25 -16.94 -9.88
C LYS A 159 56.74 -17.02 -9.70
N ARG A 160 56.24 -16.84 -8.48
CA ARG A 160 54.80 -16.83 -8.19
C ARG A 160 54.10 -15.68 -8.92
N VAL A 161 54.66 -14.47 -8.88
CA VAL A 161 54.12 -13.30 -9.58
C VAL A 161 54.09 -13.54 -11.09
N GLN A 162 55.19 -14.03 -11.68
CA GLN A 162 55.23 -14.38 -13.10
C GLN A 162 54.20 -15.44 -13.48
N ALA A 163 54.09 -16.53 -12.72
CA ALA A 163 53.10 -17.58 -12.98
C ALA A 163 51.66 -17.06 -12.88
N MET A 164 51.39 -16.15 -11.94
CA MET A 164 50.08 -15.55 -11.76
C MET A 164 49.74 -14.59 -12.91
N GLN A 165 50.70 -13.77 -13.36
CA GLN A 165 50.55 -12.93 -14.55
C GLN A 165 50.31 -13.78 -15.80
N GLN A 166 51.06 -14.86 -15.97
CA GLN A 166 50.89 -15.77 -17.10
C GLN A 166 49.52 -16.45 -17.09
N ARG A 167 49.03 -16.89 -15.92
CA ARG A 167 47.67 -17.43 -15.78
C ARG A 167 46.61 -16.41 -16.14
N GLN A 168 46.75 -15.17 -15.65
CA GLN A 168 45.81 -14.09 -15.96
C GLN A 168 45.82 -13.76 -17.45
N TRP A 169 47.00 -13.66 -18.05
CA TRP A 169 47.15 -13.43 -19.49
C TRP A 169 46.52 -14.57 -20.29
N ASN A 170 46.78 -15.83 -19.94
CA ASN A 170 46.17 -16.99 -20.58
C ASN A 170 44.64 -16.98 -20.45
N GLN A 171 44.09 -16.64 -19.28
CA GLN A 171 42.64 -16.54 -19.08
C GLN A 171 42.01 -15.48 -19.99
N GLN A 172 42.60 -14.28 -20.02
CA GLN A 172 42.15 -13.21 -20.89
C GLN A 172 42.26 -13.63 -22.36
N HIS A 173 43.38 -14.22 -22.76
CA HIS A 173 43.61 -14.65 -24.13
C HIS A 173 42.59 -15.70 -24.56
N MET A 174 42.36 -16.74 -23.75
CA MET A 174 41.34 -17.77 -24.00
C MET A 174 39.93 -17.21 -24.11
N GLN A 175 39.60 -16.13 -23.38
CA GLN A 175 38.30 -15.48 -23.48
C GLN A 175 38.10 -14.76 -24.83
N TYR A 176 39.16 -14.20 -25.41
CA TYR A 176 39.08 -13.41 -26.65
C TYR A 176 39.40 -14.20 -27.93
N THR A 177 40.12 -15.33 -27.85
CA THR A 177 40.57 -16.09 -29.03
C THR A 177 39.47 -16.93 -29.70
N ILE A 178 38.38 -17.23 -28.99
CA ILE A 178 37.38 -18.22 -29.42
C ILE A 178 36.65 -17.83 -30.72
N TYR A 179 36.62 -16.56 -31.14
CA TYR A 179 35.67 -16.15 -32.18
C TYR A 179 36.19 -16.08 -33.64
N PRO A 180 37.42 -15.61 -33.93
CA PRO A 180 37.88 -15.49 -35.33
C PRO A 180 38.77 -16.66 -35.81
N TYR A 181 39.50 -17.31 -34.91
CA TYR A 181 40.59 -18.24 -35.28
C TYR A 181 40.44 -19.66 -34.70
N SER A 182 39.31 -19.97 -34.08
CA SER A 182 39.05 -21.29 -33.49
C SER A 182 38.71 -22.35 -34.55
N HIS A 183 38.82 -23.62 -34.18
CA HIS A 183 38.32 -24.70 -35.03
C HIS A 183 36.78 -24.64 -35.12
N MET A 184 36.20 -25.17 -36.21
CA MET A 184 34.75 -25.10 -36.44
C MET A 184 33.95 -25.74 -35.30
N GLU A 185 34.45 -26.84 -34.75
CA GLU A 185 33.84 -27.57 -33.63
C GLU A 185 33.81 -26.73 -32.34
N GLU A 186 34.90 -26.03 -32.02
CA GLU A 186 35.00 -25.17 -30.84
C GLU A 186 34.02 -24.00 -30.92
N ARG A 187 33.88 -23.43 -32.13
CA ARG A 187 32.95 -22.33 -32.40
C ARG A 187 31.50 -22.76 -32.19
N GLU A 188 31.14 -23.96 -32.65
CA GLU A 188 29.79 -24.49 -32.47
C GLU A 188 29.49 -24.81 -30.99
N MET A 189 30.47 -25.35 -30.26
CA MET A 189 30.36 -25.57 -28.81
C MET A 189 30.16 -24.26 -28.05
N TYR A 190 30.91 -23.22 -28.39
CA TYR A 190 30.75 -21.88 -27.81
C TYR A 190 29.36 -21.29 -28.13
N ASN A 191 28.92 -21.34 -29.38
CA ASN A 191 27.59 -20.89 -29.78
C ASN A 191 26.48 -21.66 -29.05
N LYS A 192 26.65 -22.97 -28.85
CA LYS A 192 25.73 -23.80 -28.06
C LYS A 192 25.68 -23.35 -26.61
N GLN A 193 26.82 -23.03 -25.99
CA GLN A 193 26.86 -22.49 -24.62
C GLN A 193 26.16 -21.13 -24.53
N ILE A 194 26.37 -20.22 -25.48
CA ILE A 194 25.65 -18.93 -25.53
C ILE A 194 24.14 -19.16 -25.63
N ARG A 195 23.70 -20.02 -26.56
CA ARG A 195 22.26 -20.32 -26.72
C ARG A 195 21.67 -20.93 -25.44
N SER A 196 22.42 -21.81 -24.77
CA SER A 196 22.00 -22.45 -23.51
C SER A 196 21.86 -21.44 -22.38
N THR A 197 22.88 -20.59 -22.18
CA THR A 197 22.88 -19.56 -21.13
C THR A 197 21.79 -18.52 -21.37
N LEU A 198 21.55 -18.12 -22.62
CA LEU A 198 20.45 -17.21 -22.97
C LEU A 198 19.09 -17.84 -22.68
N LYS A 199 18.91 -19.13 -23.01
CA LYS A 199 17.67 -19.86 -22.70
C LYS A 199 17.41 -19.91 -21.19
N GLU A 200 18.45 -20.20 -20.40
CA GLU A 200 18.38 -20.22 -18.94
C GLU A 200 18.02 -18.83 -18.37
N GLN A 201 18.62 -17.75 -18.89
CA GLN A 201 18.27 -16.39 -18.49
C GLN A 201 16.81 -16.04 -18.81
N MET A 202 16.32 -16.44 -19.98
CA MET A 202 14.92 -16.25 -20.36
C MET A 202 13.98 -17.02 -19.44
N GLU A 203 14.29 -18.28 -19.14
CA GLU A 203 13.51 -19.11 -18.23
C GLU A 203 13.47 -18.54 -16.82
N HIS A 204 14.63 -18.13 -16.28
CA HIS A 204 14.70 -17.50 -14.97
C HIS A 204 13.89 -16.20 -14.91
N LYS A 205 13.93 -15.39 -15.97
CA LYS A 205 13.09 -14.18 -16.08
C LYS A 205 11.60 -14.52 -16.04
N ILE A 206 11.17 -15.50 -16.84
CA ILE A 206 9.77 -15.95 -16.86
C ILE A 206 9.32 -16.46 -15.49
N GLN A 207 10.18 -17.22 -14.81
CA GLN A 207 9.90 -17.71 -13.45
C GLN A 207 9.77 -16.56 -12.44
N ALA A 208 10.68 -15.57 -12.50
CA ALA A 208 10.62 -14.38 -11.65
C ALA A 208 9.33 -13.57 -11.88
N ASP A 209 8.95 -13.37 -13.14
CA ASP A 209 7.71 -12.66 -13.51
C ASP A 209 6.48 -13.42 -12.99
N LYS A 210 6.47 -14.74 -13.11
CA LYS A 210 5.39 -15.60 -12.56
C LYS A 210 5.28 -15.46 -11.05
N ILE A 211 6.40 -15.54 -10.32
CA ILE A 211 6.42 -15.37 -8.87
C ILE A 211 5.90 -13.98 -8.49
N GLN A 212 6.29 -12.94 -9.23
CA GLN A 212 5.83 -11.58 -8.97
C GLN A 212 4.31 -11.43 -9.17
N ILE A 213 3.77 -12.04 -10.23
CA ILE A 213 2.32 -12.06 -10.48
C ILE A 213 1.60 -12.83 -9.38
N ASP A 214 2.09 -14.00 -8.98
CA ASP A 214 1.51 -14.80 -7.91
C ASP A 214 1.51 -14.04 -6.57
N MET A 215 2.59 -13.32 -6.26
CA MET A 215 2.66 -12.46 -5.07
C MET A 215 1.63 -11.33 -5.11
N LYS A 216 1.47 -10.66 -6.26
CA LYS A 216 0.46 -9.61 -6.44
C LYS A 216 -0.95 -10.18 -6.29
N ASN A 217 -1.23 -11.33 -6.90
CA ASN A 217 -2.53 -11.99 -6.81
C ASN A 217 -2.88 -12.36 -5.35
N ARG A 218 -1.92 -12.91 -4.60
CA ARG A 218 -2.11 -13.19 -3.17
C ARG A 218 -2.37 -11.92 -2.36
N ALA A 219 -1.63 -10.84 -2.63
CA ALA A 219 -1.86 -9.57 -1.95
C ALA A 219 -3.26 -9.02 -2.25
N THR A 220 -3.73 -9.10 -3.50
CA THR A 220 -5.09 -8.68 -3.86
C THR A 220 -6.16 -9.55 -3.22
N GLU A 221 -5.94 -10.85 -3.12
CA GLU A 221 -6.87 -11.79 -2.47
C GLU A 221 -7.04 -11.47 -0.98
N ILE A 222 -5.94 -11.18 -0.28
CA ILE A 222 -5.97 -10.77 1.14
C ILE A 222 -6.78 -9.47 1.31
N VAL A 223 -6.57 -8.48 0.44
CA VAL A 223 -7.32 -7.21 0.49
C VAL A 223 -8.80 -7.43 0.24
N MET A 224 -9.16 -8.27 -0.73
CA MET A 224 -10.56 -8.61 -1.02
C MET A 224 -11.23 -9.36 0.14
N GLU A 225 -10.50 -10.25 0.83
CA GLU A 225 -11.03 -10.95 1.99
C GLU A 225 -11.27 -10.01 3.17
N GLN A 226 -10.35 -9.06 3.39
CA GLN A 226 -10.52 -8.04 4.42
C GLN A 226 -11.72 -7.14 4.14
N ASP A 227 -11.86 -6.65 2.90
CA ASP A 227 -12.99 -5.82 2.48
C ASP A 227 -14.34 -6.54 2.70
N ARG A 228 -14.41 -7.83 2.39
CA ARG A 228 -15.60 -8.65 2.68
C ARG A 228 -15.93 -8.68 4.17
N LYS A 229 -14.92 -8.89 5.03
CA LYS A 229 -15.10 -8.89 6.49
C LYS A 229 -15.57 -7.53 6.99
N ASP A 230 -15.01 -6.45 6.48
CA ASP A 230 -15.38 -5.09 6.90
C ASP A 230 -16.82 -4.77 6.50
N ILE A 231 -17.26 -5.18 5.31
CA ILE A 231 -18.66 -5.06 4.86
C ILE A 231 -19.60 -5.86 5.76
N GLU A 232 -19.25 -7.09 6.12
CA GLU A 232 -20.06 -7.92 7.02
C GLU A 232 -20.15 -7.32 8.42
N GLN A 233 -19.04 -6.83 8.96
CA GLN A 233 -19.01 -6.14 10.24
C GLN A 233 -19.87 -4.88 10.22
N GLU A 234 -19.81 -4.08 9.15
CA GLU A 234 -20.63 -2.88 9.04
C GLU A 234 -22.12 -3.21 8.99
N LYS A 235 -22.52 -4.24 8.23
CA LYS A 235 -23.91 -4.73 8.23
C LYS A 235 -24.34 -5.15 9.63
N GLN A 236 -23.49 -5.86 10.35
CA GLN A 236 -23.79 -6.30 11.71
C GLN A 236 -23.93 -5.10 12.67
N ARG A 237 -23.03 -4.11 12.59
CA ARG A 237 -23.13 -2.86 13.35
C ARG A 237 -24.43 -2.12 13.09
N GLN A 238 -24.88 -2.06 11.84
CA GLN A 238 -26.17 -1.44 11.48
C GLN A 238 -27.36 -2.18 12.09
N ILE A 239 -27.35 -3.51 12.02
CA ILE A 239 -28.38 -4.35 12.63
C ILE A 239 -28.42 -4.13 14.15
N ASP A 240 -27.27 -4.14 14.81
CA ASP A 240 -27.20 -4.01 16.27
C ASP A 240 -27.60 -2.60 16.72
N ARG A 241 -27.23 -1.57 15.96
CA ARG A 241 -27.74 -0.20 16.16
C ARG A 241 -29.25 -0.14 16.03
N ALA A 242 -29.82 -0.77 14.99
CA ALA A 242 -31.26 -0.78 14.79
C ALA A 242 -32.00 -1.51 15.93
N LYS A 243 -31.48 -2.66 16.38
CA LYS A 243 -32.00 -3.42 17.54
C LYS A 243 -31.95 -2.57 18.81
N PHE A 244 -30.83 -1.90 19.06
CA PHE A 244 -30.68 -1.02 20.21
C PHE A 244 -31.74 0.08 20.19
N LEU A 245 -31.87 0.82 19.07
CA LEU A 245 -32.88 1.86 18.95
C LEU A 245 -34.30 1.33 19.11
N LEU A 246 -34.61 0.17 18.50
CA LEU A 246 -35.89 -0.48 18.66
C LEU A 246 -36.20 -0.78 20.13
N HIS A 247 -35.22 -1.29 20.88
CA HIS A 247 -35.37 -1.55 22.31
C HIS A 247 -35.78 -0.29 23.09
N PHE A 248 -35.15 0.87 22.83
CA PHE A 248 -35.53 2.13 23.45
C PHE A 248 -36.94 2.57 23.05
N THR A 249 -37.31 2.43 21.78
CA THR A 249 -38.66 2.81 21.34
C THR A 249 -39.74 1.98 22.02
N VAL A 250 -39.50 0.67 22.18
CA VAL A 250 -40.41 -0.24 22.89
C VAL A 250 -40.49 0.15 24.38
N LYS A 251 -39.36 0.36 25.04
CA LYS A 251 -39.34 0.76 26.47
C LYS A 251 -40.00 2.11 26.72
N ASN A 252 -39.79 3.08 25.84
CA ASN A 252 -40.46 4.37 25.94
C ASN A 252 -41.97 4.25 25.77
N LYS A 253 -42.42 3.38 24.85
CA LYS A 253 -43.84 3.08 24.68
C LYS A 253 -44.44 2.43 25.94
N GLU A 254 -43.80 1.41 26.48
CA GLU A 254 -44.23 0.75 27.73
C GLU A 254 -44.36 1.74 28.89
N LEU A 255 -43.40 2.66 29.03
CA LEU A 255 -43.43 3.71 30.05
C LEU A 255 -44.61 4.66 29.85
N MET A 256 -44.85 5.10 28.61
CA MET A 256 -45.97 5.97 28.28
C MET A 256 -47.33 5.31 28.53
N GLU A 257 -47.47 4.02 28.19
CA GLU A 257 -48.66 3.23 28.47
C GLU A 257 -48.88 3.08 29.98
N SER A 258 -47.85 2.72 30.75
CA SER A 258 -47.94 2.64 32.22
C SER A 258 -48.32 3.98 32.86
N LYS A 259 -47.75 5.09 32.37
CA LYS A 259 -48.11 6.44 32.85
C LYS A 259 -49.57 6.77 32.54
N TRP A 260 -50.03 6.47 31.33
CA TRP A 260 -51.40 6.71 30.93
C TRP A 260 -52.40 5.90 31.77
N GLU A 261 -52.09 4.62 32.05
CA GLU A 261 -52.89 3.76 32.92
C GLU A 261 -52.98 4.33 34.35
N TYR A 262 -51.85 4.77 34.90
CA TYR A 262 -51.80 5.40 36.21
C TYR A 262 -52.62 6.70 36.27
N ASP A 263 -52.45 7.59 35.29
CA ASP A 263 -53.18 8.86 35.21
C ASP A 263 -54.70 8.60 35.07
N ASN A 264 -55.08 7.60 34.28
CA ASN A 264 -56.47 7.20 34.11
C ASN A 264 -57.07 6.63 35.40
N TRP A 265 -56.34 5.75 36.10
CA TRP A 265 -56.74 5.21 37.40
C TRP A 265 -56.89 6.31 38.46
N ASN A 266 -55.94 7.26 38.51
CA ASN A 266 -55.99 8.36 39.46
C ASN A 266 -57.20 9.27 39.17
N ARG A 267 -57.51 9.53 37.89
CA ARG A 267 -58.70 10.30 37.50
C ARG A 267 -59.99 9.61 37.92
N THR A 268 -60.14 8.31 37.67
CA THR A 268 -61.34 7.57 38.08
C THR A 268 -61.47 7.51 39.60
N HIS A 269 -60.35 7.32 40.31
CA HIS A 269 -60.32 7.37 41.76
C HIS A 269 -60.75 8.74 42.30
N GLN A 270 -60.22 9.83 41.75
CA GLN A 270 -60.63 11.20 42.10
C GLN A 270 -62.12 11.42 41.86
N TRP A 271 -62.66 10.99 40.71
CA TRP A 271 -64.11 11.08 40.45
C TRP A 271 -64.94 10.31 41.46
N HIS A 272 -64.49 9.13 41.90
CA HIS A 272 -65.18 8.38 42.96
C HIS A 272 -65.14 9.10 44.31
N VAL A 273 -64.00 9.68 44.68
CA VAL A 273 -63.83 10.45 45.91
C VAL A 273 -64.70 11.71 45.88
N GLU A 274 -64.65 12.49 44.80
CA GLU A 274 -65.49 13.69 44.61
C GLU A 274 -66.97 13.34 44.69
N ARG A 275 -67.39 12.24 44.06
CA ARG A 275 -68.78 11.78 44.10
C ARG A 275 -69.20 11.36 45.52
N ALA A 276 -68.32 10.73 46.28
CA ALA A 276 -68.58 10.39 47.68
C ALA A 276 -68.73 11.66 48.54
N VAL A 277 -67.83 12.64 48.39
CA VAL A 277 -67.90 13.93 49.10
C VAL A 277 -69.18 14.69 48.77
N LEU A 278 -69.60 14.70 47.50
CA LEU A 278 -70.85 15.32 47.06
C LEU A 278 -72.10 14.60 47.60
N ALA A 279 -72.01 13.30 47.85
CA ALA A 279 -73.10 12.55 48.48
C ALA A 279 -73.25 12.91 49.97
N ASP A 280 -72.14 13.07 50.68
CA ASP A 280 -72.12 13.44 52.11
C ASP A 280 -72.46 14.93 52.34
N THR A 281 -72.01 15.80 51.42
CA THR A 281 -72.27 17.24 51.44
C THR A 281 -72.97 17.66 50.16
N PRO A 282 -74.30 17.41 50.04
CA PRO A 282 -75.03 17.85 48.86
C PRO A 282 -74.84 19.35 48.71
N ILE A 283 -74.48 19.78 47.50
CA ILE A 283 -74.19 21.18 47.20
C ILE A 283 -75.36 22.02 47.72
N ASN A 284 -75.10 22.90 48.68
CA ASN A 284 -76.13 23.73 49.27
C ASN A 284 -76.29 25.00 48.42
N TRP A 285 -77.02 24.89 47.31
CA TRP A 285 -77.26 26.01 46.38
C TRP A 285 -78.06 27.17 47.04
N SER A 286 -78.64 26.96 48.23
CA SER A 286 -79.45 27.95 48.94
C SER A 286 -78.65 28.99 49.75
N LYS A 287 -77.34 28.78 49.97
CA LYS A 287 -76.50 29.70 50.78
C LYS A 287 -75.62 30.65 49.96
N THR A 288 -75.52 30.48 48.64
CA THR A 288 -74.67 31.30 47.76
C THR A 288 -75.46 32.26 46.86
N MET A 289 -76.79 32.33 47.01
CA MET A 289 -77.69 33.21 46.26
C MET A 289 -78.43 34.16 47.22
N THR A 290 -77.68 35.01 47.91
CA THR A 290 -78.18 36.21 48.62
C THR A 290 -77.44 37.43 48.13
#